data_AF-A0A1N7JHW4-F1
#
_entry.id   AF-A0A1N7JHW4-F1
#
_cell.length_a   1.000
_cell.length_b   1.000
_cell.length_c   1.000
_cell.angle_alpha   90.00
_cell.angle_beta   90.00
_cell.angle_gamma   90.00
#
_symmetry.space_group_name_H-M   'P 1'
#
loop_
_entity.id
_entity.type
_entity.pdbx_description
1 polymer ?
#
loop_
_entity_poly.entity_id
_entity_poly.type
_entity_poly.pdbx_seq_one_letter_code
_entity_poly.pdbx_strand_id
1 'polypeptide(L)'
;MAAQKSSLSTSGLRTIVVAMLAGALGVGTYAAATDYAVSDEAGEAPVGPAQQTAMVDEEPTPSFTAADRGACLTWDVGPDGTVTGFTETDCNNEHRFEVSSREDLNTYPTAEFGPNSEAPNPTRQAQLREELCQTASIRYLNGRYDPSGRYSIAPILPPAEAWAKGDRTMLCGLQETDTDGTPILTTGHAAEQDQARVAEPGTCEVTDEANNLRAVDCAEPHHIEVTEIVDLAPVFADRTPSPEDQDKHLDGVCAKAAENYLGNEENLYQSTLQVYWGTISTQAWDGGSRSVNCGLVAPKDGKFAPITGTAKDGREALKVDGQTPKAPPARRPLREEQKKQQEAENNAPAGASPAAAP
;
A
#
# COMPACT_ATOMS: atom_id res chain seq x y z
N MET A 1 35.49 56.99 28.13
CA MET A 1 34.40 57.45 27.25
C MET A 1 34.19 56.40 26.16
N ALA A 2 32.93 55.99 25.99
CA ALA A 2 32.30 55.31 24.85
C ALA A 2 32.84 53.95 24.32
N ALA A 3 31.87 53.07 24.08
CA ALA A 3 31.97 51.70 23.61
C ALA A 3 31.60 51.59 22.11
N GLN A 4 32.09 50.54 21.43
CA GLN A 4 31.42 49.94 20.25
C GLN A 4 32.05 48.56 19.98
N LYS A 5 31.39 47.45 20.33
CA LYS A 5 30.41 46.64 19.57
C LYS A 5 30.93 46.01 18.26
N SER A 6 31.20 44.71 18.38
CA SER A 6 30.58 43.59 17.64
C SER A 6 30.99 43.23 16.20
N SER A 7 31.12 41.90 16.06
CA SER A 7 30.71 41.05 14.93
C SER A 7 31.80 40.62 13.93
N LEU A 8 32.48 39.52 14.27
CA LEU A 8 33.09 38.64 13.28
C LEU A 8 32.02 37.66 12.79
N SER A 9 31.48 37.97 11.61
CA SER A 9 30.87 37.00 10.72
C SER A 9 31.94 36.00 10.30
N THR A 10 31.71 34.71 10.52
CA THR A 10 32.49 33.66 9.85
C THR A 10 31.54 32.55 9.47
N SER A 11 31.20 32.50 8.19
CA SER A 11 30.52 31.39 7.53
C SER A 11 31.28 30.09 7.79
N GLY A 12 30.76 29.26 8.68
CA GLY A 12 31.22 27.89 8.88
C GLY A 12 30.56 26.96 7.88
N LEU A 13 31.21 26.79 6.73
CA LEU A 13 30.91 25.74 5.75
C LEU A 13 31.09 24.37 6.43
N ARG A 14 29.99 23.72 6.83
CA ARG A 14 29.99 22.30 7.22
C ARG A 14 29.52 21.48 6.02
N THR A 15 30.48 20.99 5.28
CA THR A 15 30.31 19.99 4.22
C THR A 15 29.80 18.70 4.87
N ILE A 16 28.55 18.31 4.62
CA ILE A 16 28.02 16.99 4.95
C ILE A 16 28.26 16.11 3.72
N VAL A 17 29.09 15.08 3.89
CA VAL A 17 29.28 14.03 2.89
C VAL A 17 28.11 13.05 3.04
N VAL A 18 27.19 13.06 2.08
CA VAL A 18 26.18 12.00 1.93
C VAL A 18 26.83 10.89 1.10
N ALA A 19 27.16 9.77 1.75
CA ALA A 19 27.60 8.57 1.06
C ALA A 19 26.39 7.94 0.36
N MET A 20 26.33 8.09 -0.97
CA MET A 20 25.44 7.31 -1.83
C MET A 20 25.92 5.85 -1.82
N LEU A 21 25.21 4.99 -1.10
CA LEU A 21 25.35 3.54 -1.26
C LEU A 21 24.39 3.10 -2.38
N ALA A 22 25.01 2.58 -3.44
CA ALA A 22 24.37 2.03 -4.61
C ALA A 22 23.37 0.91 -4.24
N GLY A 23 22.26 0.90 -4.97
CA GLY A 23 21.16 -0.03 -4.79
C GLY A 23 21.60 -1.48 -4.88
N ALA A 24 21.26 -2.24 -3.85
CA ALA A 24 21.12 -3.68 -3.95
C ALA A 24 19.75 -3.97 -4.56
N LEU A 25 19.72 -4.71 -5.67
CA LEU A 25 18.51 -5.32 -6.20
C LEU A 25 17.99 -6.30 -5.14
N GLY A 26 16.91 -5.91 -4.46
CA GLY A 26 16.18 -6.81 -3.58
C GLY A 26 15.46 -7.85 -4.43
N VAL A 27 16.03 -9.06 -4.50
CA VAL A 27 15.30 -10.25 -4.90
C VAL A 27 14.33 -10.55 -3.77
N GLY A 28 13.11 -9.99 -3.86
CA GLY A 28 12.01 -10.32 -2.97
C GLY A 28 11.66 -11.81 -3.11
N THR A 29 11.71 -12.55 -2.01
CA THR A 29 11.36 -13.96 -1.95
C THR A 29 9.84 -14.13 -2.06
N TYR A 30 9.34 -14.21 -3.30
CA TYR A 30 7.95 -14.58 -3.63
C TYR A 30 7.68 -16.09 -3.52
N ALA A 31 8.23 -16.77 -2.50
CA ALA A 31 8.06 -18.22 -2.35
C ALA A 31 6.69 -18.61 -1.76
N ALA A 32 5.94 -17.67 -1.19
CA ALA A 32 4.71 -17.98 -0.44
C ALA A 32 3.41 -17.90 -1.26
N ALA A 33 3.38 -17.20 -2.40
CA ALA A 33 2.13 -16.96 -3.15
C ALA A 33 1.82 -18.00 -4.25
N THR A 34 2.64 -19.04 -4.39
CA THR A 34 2.52 -20.03 -5.48
C THR A 34 2.50 -21.48 -5.00
N ASP A 35 2.31 -21.73 -3.71
CA ASP A 35 2.09 -23.08 -3.20
C ASP A 35 0.64 -23.50 -3.47
N TYR A 36 0.28 -23.59 -4.76
CA TYR A 36 -0.95 -24.23 -5.21
C TYR A 36 -0.71 -25.74 -5.27
N ALA A 37 -0.69 -26.36 -4.10
CA ALA A 37 -0.71 -27.82 -3.99
C ALA A 37 -2.15 -28.32 -4.15
N VAL A 38 -2.55 -28.66 -5.38
CA VAL A 38 -3.78 -29.43 -5.60
C VAL A 38 -3.54 -30.84 -5.05
N SER A 39 -4.38 -31.25 -4.10
CA SER A 39 -4.29 -32.54 -3.42
C SER A 39 -4.85 -33.64 -4.33
N ASP A 40 -3.98 -34.54 -4.81
CA ASP A 40 -4.36 -35.78 -5.49
C ASP A 40 -4.81 -36.82 -4.45
N GLU A 41 -6.13 -37.06 -4.34
CA GLU A 41 -6.66 -38.28 -3.72
C GLU A 41 -7.31 -39.18 -4.78
N ALA A 42 -6.52 -40.11 -5.31
CA ALA A 42 -7.02 -41.26 -6.06
C ALA A 42 -7.66 -42.29 -5.11
N GLY A 43 -8.98 -42.23 -4.98
CA GLY A 43 -9.80 -43.21 -4.27
C GLY A 43 -10.54 -44.13 -5.24
N GLU A 44 -10.08 -45.37 -5.37
CA GLU A 44 -10.70 -46.42 -6.17
C GLU A 44 -11.95 -47.00 -5.48
N ALA A 45 -13.10 -47.07 -6.19
CA ALA A 45 -14.30 -47.80 -5.75
C ALA A 45 -15.20 -48.22 -6.94
N PRO A 46 -16.05 -49.27 -6.80
CA PRO A 46 -16.26 -50.28 -7.83
C PRO A 46 -17.46 -50.09 -8.78
N VAL A 47 -17.42 -50.85 -9.86
CA VAL A 47 -18.36 -50.92 -11.00
C VAL A 47 -19.76 -51.42 -10.60
N GLY A 48 -20.81 -50.69 -11.01
CA GLY A 48 -22.22 -51.09 -10.98
C GLY A 48 -22.99 -50.49 -12.18
N PRO A 49 -24.12 -51.09 -12.65
CA PRO A 49 -24.51 -51.04 -14.05
C PRO A 49 -25.31 -49.80 -14.47
N ALA A 50 -25.23 -49.56 -15.78
CA ALA A 50 -25.66 -48.39 -16.53
C ALA A 50 -27.14 -47.98 -16.34
N GLN A 51 -27.34 -46.67 -16.13
CA GLN A 51 -28.56 -45.96 -16.47
C GLN A 51 -28.18 -44.77 -17.36
N GLN A 52 -28.75 -44.76 -18.57
CA GLN A 52 -28.70 -43.65 -19.51
C GLN A 52 -29.43 -42.45 -18.91
N THR A 53 -28.68 -41.49 -18.40
CA THR A 53 -29.11 -40.11 -18.25
C THR A 53 -28.53 -39.29 -19.39
N ALA A 54 -29.40 -38.52 -20.02
CA ALA A 54 -29.08 -37.64 -21.13
C ALA A 54 -27.88 -36.76 -20.79
N MET A 55 -26.89 -36.77 -21.68
CA MET A 55 -25.78 -35.82 -21.70
C MET A 55 -26.39 -34.43 -21.80
N VAL A 56 -26.41 -33.70 -20.69
CA VAL A 56 -26.46 -32.25 -20.73
C VAL A 56 -25.11 -31.86 -21.31
N ASP A 57 -25.11 -31.25 -22.49
CA ASP A 57 -23.93 -30.57 -23.00
C ASP A 57 -23.53 -29.52 -21.96
N GLU A 58 -22.56 -29.87 -21.13
CA GLU A 58 -21.83 -28.91 -20.33
C GLU A 58 -21.11 -28.02 -21.33
N GLU A 59 -21.52 -26.76 -21.44
CA GLU A 59 -20.78 -25.81 -22.25
C GLU A 59 -19.31 -25.86 -21.83
N PRO A 60 -18.37 -25.93 -22.78
CA PRO A 60 -16.96 -26.07 -22.44
C PRO A 60 -16.60 -24.93 -21.49
N THR A 61 -16.15 -25.27 -20.29
CA THR A 61 -15.60 -24.31 -19.34
C THR A 61 -14.64 -23.42 -20.14
N PRO A 62 -14.84 -22.09 -20.19
CA PRO A 62 -13.98 -21.23 -20.97
C PRO A 62 -12.55 -21.53 -20.56
N SER A 63 -11.76 -21.98 -21.52
CA SER A 63 -10.41 -22.44 -21.24
C SER A 63 -9.61 -21.26 -20.70
N PHE A 64 -8.72 -21.54 -19.75
CA PHE A 64 -7.67 -20.62 -19.31
C PHE A 64 -7.01 -19.84 -20.47
N THR A 65 -6.97 -20.44 -21.66
CA THR A 65 -6.43 -19.90 -22.91
C THR A 65 -7.25 -18.84 -23.64
N ALA A 66 -8.47 -18.52 -23.19
CA ALA A 66 -9.34 -17.57 -23.88
C ALA A 66 -8.99 -16.09 -23.60
N ALA A 67 -8.31 -15.82 -22.49
CA ALA A 67 -8.01 -14.46 -22.07
C ALA A 67 -6.92 -13.82 -22.94
N ASP A 68 -7.26 -12.71 -23.59
CA ASP A 68 -6.35 -11.92 -24.41
C ASP A 68 -5.82 -10.70 -23.65
N ARG A 69 -4.80 -10.03 -24.21
CA ARG A 69 -4.28 -8.76 -23.68
C ARG A 69 -5.42 -7.76 -23.44
N GLY A 70 -5.48 -7.23 -22.21
CA GLY A 70 -6.50 -6.30 -21.74
C GLY A 70 -7.70 -6.97 -21.07
N ALA A 71 -7.79 -8.30 -21.07
CA ALA A 71 -8.80 -9.02 -20.32
C ALA A 71 -8.52 -8.93 -18.81
N CYS A 72 -9.59 -8.84 -18.02
CA CYS A 72 -9.53 -8.88 -16.57
C CYS A 72 -10.07 -10.21 -16.06
N LEU A 73 -9.34 -10.80 -15.13
CA LEU A 73 -9.61 -12.13 -14.59
C LEU A 73 -9.93 -12.04 -13.11
N THR A 74 -10.90 -12.83 -12.70
CA THR A 74 -11.33 -12.94 -11.31
C THR A 74 -11.51 -14.40 -10.92
N TRP A 75 -11.44 -14.66 -9.62
CA TRP A 75 -11.61 -15.97 -9.01
C TRP A 75 -11.90 -15.83 -7.51
N ASP A 76 -12.42 -16.91 -6.94
CA ASP A 76 -12.64 -17.06 -5.52
C ASP A 76 -11.41 -17.69 -4.86
N VAL A 77 -11.10 -17.25 -3.63
CA VAL A 77 -10.05 -17.83 -2.78
C VAL A 77 -10.71 -18.37 -1.52
N GLY A 78 -10.67 -19.69 -1.34
CA GLY A 78 -11.19 -20.38 -0.15
C GLY A 78 -10.33 -20.11 1.09
N PRO A 79 -10.84 -20.43 2.30
CA PRO A 79 -10.11 -20.21 3.56
C PRO A 79 -8.78 -20.98 3.68
N ASP A 80 -8.63 -22.04 2.89
CA ASP A 80 -7.44 -22.89 2.78
C ASP A 80 -6.51 -22.47 1.62
N GLY A 81 -6.82 -21.37 0.93
CA GLY A 81 -6.09 -20.90 -0.25
C GLY A 81 -6.53 -21.54 -1.56
N THR A 82 -7.51 -22.45 -1.55
CA THR A 82 -8.01 -23.09 -2.77
C THR A 82 -8.64 -22.05 -3.71
N VAL A 83 -8.23 -22.06 -4.98
CA VAL A 83 -8.76 -21.15 -6.01
C VAL A 83 -9.84 -21.84 -6.83
N THR A 84 -10.98 -21.19 -7.01
CA THR A 84 -12.10 -21.67 -7.83
C THR A 84 -12.73 -20.54 -8.64
N GLY A 85 -13.60 -20.87 -9.59
CA GLY A 85 -14.38 -19.86 -10.31
C GLY A 85 -13.55 -18.93 -11.20
N PHE A 86 -12.39 -19.37 -11.67
CA PHE A 86 -11.54 -18.59 -12.57
C PHE A 86 -12.29 -18.22 -13.85
N THR A 87 -12.50 -16.93 -14.08
CA THR A 87 -13.27 -16.42 -15.22
C THR A 87 -12.78 -15.04 -15.63
N GLU A 88 -13.04 -14.69 -16.89
CA GLU A 88 -12.96 -13.31 -17.36
C GLU A 88 -14.14 -12.48 -16.83
N THR A 89 -13.90 -11.19 -16.58
CA THR A 89 -14.90 -10.18 -16.19
C THR A 89 -14.55 -8.83 -16.82
N ASP A 90 -15.54 -7.93 -16.91
CA ASP A 90 -15.28 -6.54 -17.30
C ASP A 90 -14.33 -5.89 -16.27
N CYS A 91 -13.32 -5.17 -16.74
CA CYS A 91 -12.34 -4.53 -15.85
C CYS A 91 -12.97 -3.48 -14.92
N ASN A 92 -14.14 -2.93 -15.24
CA ASN A 92 -14.89 -2.05 -14.33
C ASN A 92 -15.63 -2.80 -13.22
N ASN A 93 -15.62 -4.13 -13.24
CA ASN A 93 -16.02 -4.97 -12.11
C ASN A 93 -14.79 -5.37 -11.29
N GLU A 94 -15.03 -5.93 -10.11
CA GLU A 94 -13.99 -6.47 -9.26
C GLU A 94 -13.26 -7.64 -9.94
N HIS A 95 -11.95 -7.55 -10.01
CA HIS A 95 -11.06 -8.55 -10.60
C HIS A 95 -9.70 -8.53 -9.90
N ARG A 96 -8.93 -9.61 -10.05
CA ARG A 96 -7.64 -9.79 -9.34
C ARG A 96 -6.44 -9.66 -10.26
N PHE A 97 -6.64 -9.78 -11.56
CA PHE A 97 -5.54 -9.81 -12.53
C PHE A 97 -5.95 -9.18 -13.86
N GLU A 98 -5.07 -8.36 -14.44
CA GLU A 98 -5.25 -7.79 -15.77
C GLU A 98 -4.15 -8.33 -16.70
N VAL A 99 -4.56 -8.97 -17.80
CA VAL A 99 -3.65 -9.61 -18.75
C VAL A 99 -2.91 -8.56 -19.57
N SER A 100 -1.58 -8.53 -19.47
CA SER A 100 -0.72 -7.63 -20.24
C SER A 100 -0.20 -8.27 -21.53
N SER A 101 0.07 -9.58 -21.49
CA SER A 101 0.42 -10.38 -22.66
C SER A 101 0.08 -11.84 -22.46
N ARG A 102 0.00 -12.55 -23.59
CA ARG A 102 -0.18 -13.99 -23.65
C ARG A 102 1.05 -14.59 -24.31
N GLU A 103 1.72 -15.49 -23.60
CA GLU A 103 2.92 -16.18 -24.04
C GLU A 103 2.59 -17.64 -24.39
N ASP A 104 3.12 -18.15 -25.49
CA ASP A 104 3.03 -19.56 -25.84
C ASP A 104 4.37 -20.24 -25.55
N LEU A 105 4.43 -21.01 -24.45
CA LEU A 105 5.64 -21.69 -24.02
C LEU A 105 6.09 -22.79 -25.02
N ASN A 106 5.24 -23.24 -25.95
CA ASN A 106 5.64 -24.18 -27.01
C ASN A 106 6.61 -23.55 -28.02
N THR A 107 6.61 -22.22 -28.14
CA THR A 107 7.47 -21.51 -29.10
C THR A 107 8.92 -21.40 -28.62
N TYR A 108 9.18 -21.70 -27.34
CA TYR A 108 10.52 -21.69 -26.77
C TYR A 108 11.22 -23.00 -27.13
N PRO A 109 12.39 -22.97 -27.79
CA PRO A 109 13.02 -24.14 -28.41
C PRO A 109 13.64 -25.14 -27.40
N THR A 110 13.10 -25.22 -26.19
CA THR A 110 13.62 -26.01 -25.08
C THR A 110 12.71 -27.21 -24.80
N ALA A 111 13.31 -28.36 -24.49
CA ALA A 111 12.58 -29.51 -23.96
C ALA A 111 11.87 -29.21 -22.61
N GLU A 112 12.18 -28.08 -21.99
CA GLU A 112 11.65 -27.61 -20.71
C GLU A 112 10.12 -27.68 -20.65
N PHE A 113 9.41 -27.22 -21.69
CA PHE A 113 7.94 -27.18 -21.74
C PHE A 113 7.34 -28.22 -22.67
N GLY A 114 8.07 -29.31 -22.96
CA GLY A 114 7.63 -30.36 -23.87
C GLY A 114 6.32 -31.05 -23.42
N PRO A 115 5.73 -31.90 -24.28
CA PRO A 115 4.43 -32.52 -24.01
C PRO A 115 4.35 -33.33 -22.71
N ASN A 116 5.47 -33.92 -22.29
CA ASN A 116 5.57 -34.75 -21.08
C ASN A 116 6.24 -34.02 -19.89
N SER A 117 6.52 -32.73 -20.02
CA SER A 117 7.16 -31.95 -18.95
C SER A 117 6.15 -31.59 -17.87
N GLU A 118 6.59 -31.56 -16.62
CA GLU A 118 5.82 -30.99 -15.52
C GLU A 118 5.67 -29.46 -15.68
N ALA A 119 4.64 -28.90 -15.06
CA ALA A 119 4.48 -27.45 -15.02
C ALA A 119 5.63 -26.81 -14.23
N PRO A 120 6.12 -25.63 -14.64
CA PRO A 120 7.15 -24.91 -13.91
C PRO A 120 6.78 -24.71 -12.45
N ASN A 121 7.69 -25.09 -11.56
CA ASN A 121 7.55 -24.82 -10.14
C ASN A 121 7.61 -23.30 -9.86
N PRO A 122 7.22 -22.85 -8.64
CA PRO A 122 7.29 -21.45 -8.21
C PRO A 122 8.56 -20.69 -8.58
N THR A 123 9.72 -21.31 -8.39
CA THR A 123 11.01 -20.67 -8.66
C THR A 123 11.20 -20.41 -10.15
N ARG A 124 10.81 -21.37 -10.99
CA ARG A 124 10.90 -21.20 -12.45
C ARG A 124 9.85 -20.22 -12.97
N GLN A 125 8.64 -20.20 -12.41
CA GLN A 125 7.64 -19.18 -12.72
C GLN A 125 8.16 -17.77 -12.44
N ALA A 126 8.83 -17.56 -11.31
CA ALA A 126 9.46 -16.27 -11.00
C ALA A 126 10.53 -15.88 -12.03
N GLN A 127 11.29 -16.84 -12.59
CA GLN A 127 12.26 -16.55 -13.66
C GLN A 127 11.55 -16.23 -14.99
N LEU A 128 10.50 -16.98 -15.34
CA LEU A 128 9.69 -16.72 -16.53
C LEU A 128 9.01 -15.35 -16.48
N ARG A 129 8.63 -14.88 -15.29
CA ARG A 129 8.16 -13.51 -15.09
C ARG A 129 9.19 -12.49 -15.57
N GLU A 130 10.44 -12.60 -15.12
CA GLU A 130 11.49 -11.65 -15.49
C GLU A 130 11.86 -11.79 -16.98
N GLU A 131 11.92 -13.02 -17.49
CA GLU A 131 12.30 -13.32 -18.87
C GLU A 131 11.25 -12.84 -19.88
N LEU A 132 9.97 -13.08 -19.60
CA LEU A 132 8.88 -12.99 -20.58
C LEU A 132 7.88 -11.88 -20.23
N CYS A 133 7.48 -11.77 -18.96
CA CYS A 133 6.40 -10.87 -18.57
C CYS A 133 6.84 -9.43 -18.36
N GLN A 134 8.04 -9.21 -17.80
CA GLN A 134 8.44 -7.87 -17.33
C GLN A 134 8.36 -6.81 -18.42
N THR A 135 9.01 -7.05 -19.56
CA THR A 135 9.02 -6.10 -20.69
C THR A 135 7.64 -5.95 -21.31
N ALA A 136 6.87 -7.04 -21.41
CA ALA A 136 5.53 -7.02 -21.99
C ALA A 136 4.56 -6.18 -21.15
N SER A 137 4.55 -6.37 -19.83
CA SER A 137 3.75 -5.59 -18.88
C SER A 137 4.14 -4.11 -18.85
N ILE A 138 5.43 -3.78 -18.87
CA ILE A 138 5.85 -2.36 -18.93
C ILE A 138 5.38 -1.71 -20.23
N ARG A 139 5.43 -2.42 -21.37
CA ARG A 139 4.87 -1.91 -22.63
C ARG A 139 3.35 -1.76 -22.58
N TYR A 140 2.66 -2.67 -21.89
CA TYR A 140 1.22 -2.59 -21.65
C TYR A 140 0.86 -1.29 -20.92
N LEU A 141 1.62 -0.96 -19.88
CA LEU A 141 1.50 0.27 -19.09
C LEU A 141 2.06 1.52 -19.78
N ASN A 142 2.36 1.46 -21.09
CA ASN A 142 2.97 2.57 -21.84
C ASN A 142 4.26 3.12 -21.21
N GLY A 143 5.05 2.25 -20.59
CA GLY A 143 6.30 2.58 -19.89
C GLY A 143 6.12 3.09 -18.46
N ARG A 144 4.89 3.25 -17.97
CA ARG A 144 4.58 3.73 -16.62
C ARG A 144 4.43 2.57 -15.65
N TYR A 145 5.55 2.08 -15.15
CA TYR A 145 5.55 1.06 -14.11
C TYR A 145 6.39 1.54 -12.92
N ASP A 146 5.76 1.65 -11.76
CA ASP A 146 6.46 1.86 -10.50
C ASP A 146 6.77 0.49 -9.87
N PRO A 147 8.04 0.06 -9.81
CA PRO A 147 8.41 -1.21 -9.18
C PRO A 147 8.18 -1.22 -7.66
N SER A 148 8.04 -0.05 -7.04
CA SER A 148 7.65 0.10 -5.63
C SER A 148 6.16 0.38 -5.43
N GLY A 149 5.39 0.38 -6.52
CA GLY A 149 3.97 0.66 -6.53
C GLY A 149 3.10 -0.49 -6.01
N ARG A 150 1.79 -0.32 -6.15
CA ARG A 150 0.81 -1.32 -5.72
C ARG A 150 0.69 -2.51 -6.67
N TYR A 151 0.93 -2.30 -7.97
CA TYR A 151 0.86 -3.36 -8.97
C TYR A 151 2.18 -4.13 -9.07
N SER A 152 2.08 -5.45 -9.02
CA SER A 152 3.16 -6.38 -9.32
C SER A 152 2.91 -7.06 -10.66
N ILE A 153 3.97 -7.42 -11.36
CA ILE A 153 3.89 -8.24 -12.57
C ILE A 153 3.87 -9.70 -12.13
N ALA A 154 2.95 -10.50 -12.65
CA ALA A 154 2.88 -11.92 -12.33
C ALA A 154 2.56 -12.77 -13.58
N PRO A 155 3.14 -13.97 -13.68
CA PRO A 155 2.69 -14.98 -14.62
C PRO A 155 1.58 -15.84 -13.99
N ILE A 156 0.63 -16.27 -14.80
CA ILE A 156 -0.30 -17.36 -14.48
C ILE A 156 -0.06 -18.48 -15.50
N LEU A 157 0.15 -19.68 -15.00
CA LEU A 157 0.25 -20.90 -15.81
C LEU A 157 -1.12 -21.58 -15.94
N PRO A 158 -1.30 -22.45 -16.94
CA PRO A 158 -2.48 -23.28 -17.03
C PRO A 158 -2.60 -24.16 -15.78
N PRO A 159 -3.83 -24.46 -15.31
CA PRO A 159 -4.02 -25.45 -14.25
C PRO A 159 -3.48 -26.82 -14.68
N ALA A 160 -3.16 -27.67 -13.71
CA ALA A 160 -2.47 -28.95 -13.94
C ALA A 160 -3.16 -29.84 -14.98
N GLU A 161 -4.50 -29.85 -15.00
CA GLU A 161 -5.30 -30.63 -15.94
C GLU A 161 -5.20 -30.10 -17.37
N ALA A 162 -5.14 -28.77 -17.54
CA ALA A 162 -4.93 -28.14 -18.85
C ALA A 162 -3.49 -28.36 -19.32
N TRP A 163 -2.51 -28.22 -18.42
CA TRP A 163 -1.12 -28.53 -18.71
C TRP A 163 -0.92 -30.00 -19.12
N ALA A 164 -1.52 -30.95 -18.42
CA ALA A 164 -1.46 -32.37 -18.78
C ALA A 164 -2.07 -32.67 -20.16
N LYS A 165 -3.04 -31.86 -20.60
CA LYS A 165 -3.64 -31.92 -21.96
C LYS A 165 -2.84 -31.18 -23.03
N GLY A 166 -1.68 -30.61 -22.67
CA GLY A 166 -0.78 -29.95 -23.60
C GLY A 166 -0.94 -28.43 -23.69
N ASP A 167 -1.74 -27.80 -22.83
CA ASP A 167 -1.77 -26.35 -22.75
C ASP A 167 -0.45 -25.82 -22.19
N ARG A 168 0.12 -24.85 -22.88
CA ARG A 168 1.39 -24.19 -22.56
C ARG A 168 1.26 -22.68 -22.65
N THR A 169 0.03 -22.18 -22.62
CA THR A 169 -0.27 -20.76 -22.56
C THR A 169 0.15 -20.22 -21.20
N MET A 170 0.99 -19.19 -21.13
CA MET A 170 1.24 -18.44 -19.91
C MET A 170 0.66 -17.05 -20.06
N LEU A 171 -0.16 -16.62 -19.11
CA LEU A 171 -0.66 -15.25 -19.05
C LEU A 171 0.30 -14.40 -18.24
N CYS A 172 0.83 -13.34 -18.83
CA CYS A 172 1.53 -12.30 -18.11
C CYS A 172 0.54 -11.19 -17.79
N GLY A 173 0.64 -10.60 -16.60
CA GLY A 173 -0.28 -9.53 -16.23
C GLY A 173 0.11 -8.80 -14.98
N LEU A 174 -0.84 -8.02 -14.49
CA LEU A 174 -0.70 -7.11 -13.36
C LEU A 174 -1.71 -7.49 -12.29
N GLN A 175 -1.27 -7.43 -11.04
CA GLN A 175 -2.11 -7.67 -9.88
C GLN A 175 -1.68 -6.79 -8.72
N GLU A 176 -2.64 -6.35 -7.93
CA GLU A 176 -2.38 -5.83 -6.59
C GLU A 176 -2.43 -6.99 -5.60
N THR A 177 -1.55 -6.96 -4.60
CA THR A 177 -1.51 -8.00 -3.56
C THR A 177 -1.64 -7.39 -2.18
N ASP A 178 -2.21 -8.18 -1.27
CA ASP A 178 -2.06 -7.93 0.15
C ASP A 178 -0.62 -8.17 0.62
N THR A 179 -0.44 -8.14 1.93
CA THR A 179 0.87 -8.21 2.58
C THR A 179 1.46 -9.61 2.62
N ASP A 180 0.64 -10.63 2.38
CA ASP A 180 1.06 -12.02 2.25
C ASP A 180 1.37 -12.37 0.77
N GLY A 181 1.15 -11.42 -0.14
CA GLY A 181 1.34 -11.59 -1.58
C GLY A 181 0.14 -12.21 -2.28
N THR A 182 -1.01 -12.31 -1.61
CA THR A 182 -2.25 -12.83 -2.20
C THR A 182 -2.87 -11.76 -3.09
N PRO A 183 -3.23 -12.08 -4.35
CA PRO A 183 -3.92 -11.14 -5.23
C PRO A 183 -5.26 -10.69 -4.63
N ILE A 184 -5.46 -9.38 -4.49
CA ILE A 184 -6.71 -8.80 -3.97
C ILE A 184 -7.61 -8.31 -5.08
N LEU A 185 -8.88 -8.06 -4.76
CA LEU A 185 -9.83 -7.49 -5.71
C LEU A 185 -9.47 -6.02 -5.96
N THR A 186 -9.48 -5.65 -7.23
CA THR A 186 -9.30 -4.29 -7.75
C THR A 186 -10.38 -4.01 -8.79
N THR A 187 -10.56 -2.74 -9.14
CA THR A 187 -11.54 -2.30 -10.14
C THR A 187 -10.92 -1.24 -11.03
N GLY A 188 -11.21 -1.28 -12.33
CA GLY A 188 -10.63 -0.43 -13.38
C GLY A 188 -9.32 -0.98 -13.94
N HIS A 189 -8.86 -0.41 -15.06
CA HIS A 189 -7.59 -0.81 -15.67
C HIS A 189 -6.37 -0.28 -14.88
N ALA A 190 -5.38 -1.13 -14.66
CA ALA A 190 -4.11 -0.78 -14.00
C ALA A 190 -3.34 0.33 -14.74
N ALA A 191 -3.47 0.40 -16.07
CA ALA A 191 -2.84 1.44 -16.89
C ALA A 191 -3.46 2.84 -16.70
N GLU A 192 -4.69 2.90 -16.20
CA GLU A 192 -5.46 4.14 -15.98
C GLU A 192 -5.47 4.56 -14.51
N GLN A 193 -4.89 3.72 -13.66
CA GLN A 193 -4.91 3.86 -12.23
C GLN A 193 -3.59 4.40 -11.68
N ASP A 194 -3.68 5.05 -10.52
CA ASP A 194 -2.50 5.44 -9.76
C ASP A 194 -1.68 4.19 -9.41
N GLN A 195 -0.38 4.24 -9.66
CA GLN A 195 0.54 3.15 -9.31
C GLN A 195 0.99 3.23 -7.84
N ALA A 196 0.73 4.34 -7.15
CA ALA A 196 1.13 4.53 -5.77
C ALA A 196 0.48 3.49 -4.86
N ARG A 197 1.28 2.90 -3.97
CA ARG A 197 0.79 2.12 -2.84
C ARG A 197 0.43 3.08 -1.72
N VAL A 198 -0.87 3.27 -1.51
CA VAL A 198 -1.43 4.10 -0.44
C VAL A 198 -2.48 3.31 0.33
N ALA A 199 -2.60 3.59 1.62
CA ALA A 199 -3.65 3.02 2.46
C ALA A 199 -4.75 4.05 2.75
N GLU A 200 -5.95 3.57 3.07
CA GLU A 200 -7.09 4.42 3.39
C GLU A 200 -6.94 5.14 4.74
N PRO A 201 -7.57 6.30 4.95
CA PRO A 201 -7.60 6.97 6.24
C PRO A 201 -8.11 6.07 7.37
N GLY A 202 -7.30 5.94 8.42
CA GLY A 202 -7.52 5.07 9.57
C GLY A 202 -6.87 3.69 9.47
N THR A 203 -6.21 3.36 8.36
CA THR A 203 -5.31 2.22 8.33
C THR A 203 -4.06 2.51 9.16
N CYS A 204 -3.68 1.54 9.99
CA CYS A 204 -2.43 1.56 10.74
C CYS A 204 -1.40 0.70 10.01
N GLU A 205 -0.18 1.21 9.89
CA GLU A 205 0.89 0.55 9.13
C GLU A 205 2.14 0.35 9.97
N VAL A 206 2.73 -0.82 9.82
CA VAL A 206 4.07 -1.15 10.31
C VAL A 206 5.06 -1.08 9.16
N THR A 207 6.27 -0.65 9.48
CA THR A 207 7.39 -0.56 8.54
C THR A 207 8.41 -1.64 8.89
N ASP A 208 8.81 -2.47 7.93
CA ASP A 208 9.84 -3.49 8.12
C ASP A 208 11.28 -2.93 7.96
N GLU A 209 12.30 -3.78 8.08
CA GLU A 209 13.71 -3.37 7.93
C GLU A 209 14.07 -2.93 6.49
N ALA A 210 13.28 -3.32 5.50
CA ALA A 210 13.43 -2.93 4.11
C ALA A 210 12.61 -1.66 3.76
N ASN A 211 11.94 -1.06 4.74
CA ASN A 211 11.02 0.06 4.60
C ASN A 211 9.72 -0.24 3.82
N ASN A 212 9.31 -1.50 3.74
CA ASN A 212 7.99 -1.84 3.22
C ASN A 212 6.93 -1.51 4.27
N LEU A 213 5.81 -0.96 3.80
CA LEU A 213 4.64 -0.68 4.61
C LEU A 213 3.66 -1.84 4.54
N ARG A 214 3.12 -2.21 5.69
CA ARG A 214 2.12 -3.26 5.84
C ARG A 214 1.02 -2.80 6.77
N ALA A 215 -0.23 -2.93 6.32
CA ALA A 215 -1.39 -2.71 7.17
C ALA A 215 -1.45 -3.72 8.32
N VAL A 216 -1.85 -3.24 9.49
CA VAL A 216 -2.09 -4.01 10.72
C VAL A 216 -3.31 -3.45 11.46
N ASP A 217 -3.88 -4.23 12.37
CA ASP A 217 -4.87 -3.70 13.30
C ASP A 217 -4.22 -2.61 14.17
N CYS A 218 -4.90 -1.48 14.38
CA CYS A 218 -4.35 -0.39 15.20
C CYS A 218 -4.12 -0.79 16.68
N ALA A 219 -4.78 -1.85 17.16
CA ALA A 219 -4.51 -2.47 18.46
C ALA A 219 -3.20 -3.28 18.49
N GLU A 220 -2.60 -3.57 17.34
CA GLU A 220 -1.25 -4.08 17.23
C GLU A 220 -0.21 -2.94 17.17
N PRO A 221 1.06 -3.22 17.54
CA PRO A 221 2.14 -2.27 17.36
C PRO A 221 2.31 -1.84 15.89
N HIS A 222 2.20 -0.54 15.61
CA HIS A 222 2.37 0.06 14.29
C HIS A 222 3.22 1.33 14.37
N HIS A 223 3.64 1.88 13.23
CA HIS A 223 4.47 3.09 13.18
C HIS A 223 3.72 4.31 12.66
N ILE A 224 2.75 4.10 11.78
CA ILE A 224 2.02 5.15 11.08
C ILE A 224 0.52 4.87 11.22
N GLU A 225 -0.26 5.88 11.59
CA GLU A 225 -1.72 5.86 11.39
C GLU A 225 -2.07 6.83 10.26
N VAL A 226 -2.64 6.32 9.17
CA VAL A 226 -2.95 7.11 7.98
C VAL A 226 -4.13 8.04 8.26
N THR A 227 -4.00 9.29 7.82
CA THR A 227 -5.01 10.35 8.03
C THR A 227 -5.69 10.80 6.75
N GLU A 228 -4.99 10.74 5.61
CA GLU A 228 -5.48 11.22 4.31
C GLU A 228 -4.63 10.63 3.17
N ILE A 229 -5.25 10.47 2.00
CA ILE A 229 -4.56 10.23 0.73
C ILE A 229 -4.53 11.55 -0.04
N VAL A 230 -3.35 11.99 -0.47
CA VAL A 230 -3.19 13.24 -1.22
C VAL A 230 -2.75 12.93 -2.65
N ASP A 231 -3.59 13.28 -3.62
CA ASP A 231 -3.24 13.26 -5.04
C ASP A 231 -2.41 14.51 -5.40
N LEU A 232 -1.17 14.29 -5.83
CA LEU A 232 -0.23 15.34 -6.21
C LEU A 232 -0.31 15.69 -7.71
N ALA A 233 -1.02 14.90 -8.54
CA ALA A 233 -1.10 15.13 -9.98
C ALA A 233 -1.70 16.51 -10.35
N PRO A 234 -2.78 16.99 -9.71
CA PRO A 234 -3.35 18.31 -10.02
C PRO A 234 -2.42 19.46 -9.63
N VAL A 235 -1.56 19.25 -8.62
CA VAL A 235 -0.65 20.26 -8.08
C VAL A 235 0.59 20.42 -8.95
N PHE A 236 1.09 19.30 -9.47
CA PHE A 236 2.30 19.23 -10.30
C PHE A 236 1.98 18.70 -11.71
N ALA A 237 0.91 19.23 -12.31
CA ALA A 237 0.40 18.74 -13.60
C ALA A 237 1.38 18.92 -14.78
N ASP A 238 2.35 19.84 -14.66
CA ASP A 238 3.25 20.24 -15.74
C ASP A 238 4.69 19.71 -15.60
N ARG A 239 5.02 19.02 -14.50
CA ARG A 239 6.40 18.56 -14.23
C ARG A 239 6.45 17.43 -13.20
N THR A 240 7.57 16.71 -13.18
CA THR A 240 7.91 15.84 -12.06
C THR A 240 8.37 16.70 -10.87
N PRO A 241 7.72 16.63 -9.69
CA PRO A 241 8.09 17.46 -8.55
C PRO A 241 9.37 16.95 -7.86
N SER A 242 10.18 17.88 -7.33
CA SER A 242 11.26 17.51 -6.42
C SER A 242 10.71 17.15 -5.04
N PRO A 243 11.48 16.43 -4.18
CA PRO A 243 11.07 16.20 -2.80
C PRO A 243 10.76 17.50 -2.04
N GLU A 244 11.53 18.57 -2.27
CA GLU A 244 11.31 19.86 -1.60
C GLU A 244 10.02 20.56 -2.06
N ASP A 245 9.66 20.42 -3.34
CA ASP A 245 8.39 20.91 -3.87
C ASP A 245 7.21 20.18 -3.21
N GLN A 246 7.33 18.86 -3.04
CA GLN A 246 6.34 18.02 -2.36
C GLN A 246 6.23 18.40 -0.89
N ASP A 247 7.34 18.48 -0.15
CA ASP A 247 7.37 18.84 1.27
C ASP A 247 6.69 20.19 1.53
N LYS A 248 6.98 21.19 0.69
CA LYS A 248 6.36 22.51 0.80
C LYS A 248 4.84 22.47 0.63
N HIS A 249 4.34 21.58 -0.21
CA HIS A 249 2.89 21.42 -0.41
C HIS A 249 2.26 20.59 0.73
N LEU A 250 2.88 19.46 1.06
CA LEU A 250 2.37 18.47 2.01
C LEU A 250 2.39 18.95 3.46
N ASP A 251 3.32 19.83 3.84
CA ASP A 251 3.40 20.38 5.21
C ASP A 251 2.05 20.96 5.67
N GLY A 252 1.48 21.86 4.88
CA GLY A 252 0.18 22.46 5.20
C GLY A 252 -1.00 21.50 5.00
N VAL A 253 -0.98 20.69 3.94
CA VAL A 253 -2.07 19.78 3.59
C VAL A 253 -2.21 18.67 4.64
N CYS A 254 -1.11 18.02 5.00
CA CYS A 254 -1.10 16.93 5.97
C CYS A 254 -1.32 17.42 7.40
N ALA A 255 -0.85 18.63 7.76
CA ALA A 255 -1.22 19.24 9.04
C ALA A 255 -2.75 19.41 9.13
N LYS A 256 -3.38 19.91 8.06
CA LYS A 256 -4.83 20.09 8.03
C LYS A 256 -5.59 18.76 8.02
N ALA A 257 -5.09 17.76 7.30
CA ALA A 257 -5.63 16.41 7.31
C ALA A 257 -5.63 15.81 8.72
N ALA A 258 -4.52 15.91 9.44
CA ALA A 258 -4.40 15.41 10.81
C ALA A 258 -5.37 16.12 11.78
N GLU A 259 -5.51 17.44 11.68
CA GLU A 259 -6.52 18.18 12.46
C GLU A 259 -7.94 17.69 12.18
N ASN A 260 -8.29 17.53 10.91
CA ASN A 260 -9.63 17.11 10.50
C ASN A 260 -9.91 15.67 10.95
N TYR A 261 -8.93 14.78 10.79
CA TYR A 261 -9.00 13.37 11.16
C TYR A 261 -9.24 13.18 12.66
N LEU A 262 -8.61 14.02 13.50
CA LEU A 262 -8.80 14.03 14.96
C LEU A 262 -9.91 14.98 15.43
N GLY A 263 -10.58 15.66 14.50
CA GLY A 263 -11.70 16.57 14.73
C GLY A 263 -11.33 18.02 15.08
N ASN A 264 -10.11 18.31 15.53
CA ASN A 264 -9.57 19.67 15.68
C ASN A 264 -8.05 19.66 16.04
N GLU A 265 -7.44 20.85 15.99
CA GLU A 265 -6.03 21.09 16.38
C GLU A 265 -5.71 20.76 17.85
N GLU A 266 -6.69 20.89 18.76
CA GLU A 266 -6.47 20.57 20.17
C GLU A 266 -6.32 19.07 20.39
N ASN A 267 -7.14 18.24 19.73
CA ASN A 267 -7.01 16.80 19.79
C ASN A 267 -5.68 16.32 19.20
N LEU A 268 -5.25 16.92 18.07
CA LEU A 268 -3.93 16.64 17.49
C LEU A 268 -2.80 16.95 18.47
N TYR A 269 -2.82 18.14 19.06
CA TYR A 269 -1.83 18.52 20.06
C TYR A 269 -1.81 17.60 21.27
N GLN A 270 -2.99 17.26 21.79
CA GLN A 270 -3.13 16.36 22.94
C GLN A 270 -2.67 14.94 22.62
N SER A 271 -2.76 14.47 21.37
CA SER A 271 -2.26 13.14 21.01
C SER A 271 -0.75 12.99 21.20
N THR A 272 0.00 14.09 21.11
CA THR A 272 1.48 14.17 21.08
C THR A 272 2.16 13.50 19.89
N LEU A 273 1.37 12.93 18.97
CA LEU A 273 1.86 12.41 17.71
C LEU A 273 2.25 13.56 16.77
N GLN A 274 3.16 13.27 15.86
CA GLN A 274 3.61 14.22 14.84
C GLN A 274 3.01 13.87 13.49
N VAL A 275 2.73 14.90 12.72
CA VAL A 275 2.31 14.77 11.33
C VAL A 275 3.49 14.29 10.50
N TYR A 276 3.23 13.33 9.63
CA TYR A 276 4.18 12.73 8.71
C TYR A 276 3.57 12.65 7.32
N TRP A 277 4.42 12.69 6.31
CA TRP A 277 4.06 12.38 4.93
C TRP A 277 5.24 11.71 4.24
N GLY A 278 4.93 10.79 3.33
CA GLY A 278 5.90 10.31 2.36
C GLY A 278 6.12 11.32 1.24
N THR A 279 7.16 11.09 0.44
CA THR A 279 7.34 11.75 -0.86
C THR A 279 7.44 10.69 -1.95
N ILE A 280 7.02 11.04 -3.17
CA ILE A 280 7.14 10.21 -4.36
C ILE A 280 8.51 10.46 -4.98
N SER A 281 9.29 9.41 -5.21
CA SER A 281 10.54 9.53 -5.94
C SER A 281 10.30 9.88 -7.40
N THR A 282 11.30 10.45 -8.08
CA THR A 282 11.22 10.70 -9.54
C THR A 282 10.91 9.42 -10.31
N GLN A 283 11.49 8.28 -9.93
CA GLN A 283 11.23 6.99 -10.57
C GLN A 283 9.78 6.55 -10.39
N ALA A 284 9.24 6.64 -9.17
CA ALA A 284 7.85 6.31 -8.89
C ALA A 284 6.89 7.24 -9.65
N TRP A 285 7.20 8.54 -9.72
CA TRP A 285 6.43 9.49 -10.50
C TRP A 285 6.45 9.17 -12.00
N ASP A 286 7.61 8.90 -12.58
CA ASP A 286 7.70 8.51 -13.98
C ASP A 286 7.01 7.16 -14.24
N GLY A 287 7.02 6.29 -13.22
CA GLY A 287 6.31 5.02 -13.16
C GLY A 287 4.79 5.13 -13.02
N GLY A 288 4.23 6.32 -12.78
CA GLY A 288 2.77 6.54 -12.72
C GLY A 288 2.19 6.79 -11.33
N SER A 289 3.02 6.75 -10.27
CA SER A 289 2.58 7.03 -8.90
C SER A 289 2.30 8.52 -8.68
N ARG A 290 1.11 8.86 -8.21
CA ARG A 290 0.66 10.26 -8.05
C ARG A 290 0.20 10.61 -6.64
N SER A 291 -0.11 9.62 -5.81
CA SER A 291 -0.61 9.85 -4.46
C SER A 291 0.40 9.51 -3.37
N VAL A 292 0.26 10.17 -2.22
CA VAL A 292 0.98 9.87 -0.97
C VAL A 292 0.01 9.78 0.20
N ASN A 293 0.40 9.07 1.26
CA ASN A 293 -0.30 9.15 2.54
C ASN A 293 0.24 10.28 3.43
N CYS A 294 -0.68 11.04 4.02
CA CYS A 294 -0.45 11.76 5.26
C CYS A 294 -0.70 10.83 6.44
N GLY A 295 0.07 10.92 7.51
CA GLY A 295 -0.11 10.08 8.69
C GLY A 295 0.35 10.72 9.99
N LEU A 296 0.10 10.01 11.08
CA LEU A 296 0.56 10.33 12.42
C LEU A 296 1.63 9.33 12.86
N VAL A 297 2.73 9.83 13.41
CA VAL A 297 3.87 9.03 13.88
C VAL A 297 4.35 9.49 15.24
N ALA A 298 5.09 8.63 15.93
CA ALA A 298 5.80 8.95 17.16
C ALA A 298 7.33 8.90 16.90
N PRO A 299 8.00 10.02 16.59
CA PRO A 299 9.42 9.97 16.27
C PRO A 299 10.29 9.74 17.50
N LYS A 300 11.33 8.92 17.34
CA LYS A 300 12.30 8.56 18.37
C LYS A 300 13.63 8.19 17.74
N ASP A 301 14.70 8.90 18.11
CA ASP A 301 16.08 8.59 17.72
C ASP A 301 16.29 8.39 16.20
N GLY A 302 15.59 9.18 15.37
CA GLY A 302 15.66 9.07 13.90
C GLY A 302 14.86 7.92 13.29
N LYS A 303 13.98 7.28 14.08
CA LYS A 303 13.02 6.26 13.66
C LYS A 303 11.62 6.59 14.19
N PHE A 304 10.64 5.75 13.88
CA PHE A 304 9.32 5.79 14.51
C PHE A 304 9.26 4.77 15.65
N ALA A 305 8.80 5.22 16.81
CA ALA A 305 8.47 4.35 17.93
C ALA A 305 7.16 3.61 17.63
N PRO A 306 6.99 2.37 18.13
CA PRO A 306 5.73 1.66 18.02
C PRO A 306 4.62 2.39 18.79
N ILE A 307 3.50 2.54 18.11
CA ILE A 307 2.21 3.04 18.60
C ILE A 307 1.27 1.84 18.76
N THR A 308 0.42 1.87 19.79
CA THR A 308 -0.69 0.92 19.95
C THR A 308 -1.95 1.68 20.34
N GLY A 309 -3.06 1.32 19.73
CA GLY A 309 -4.32 2.06 19.75
C GLY A 309 -4.40 3.10 18.62
N THR A 310 -5.61 3.57 18.31
CA THR A 310 -5.83 4.66 17.35
C THR A 310 -5.78 6.03 18.04
N ALA A 311 -5.25 7.02 17.34
CA ALA A 311 -5.23 8.41 17.77
C ALA A 311 -6.63 9.01 17.92
N LYS A 312 -7.65 8.46 17.24
CA LYS A 312 -9.05 8.88 17.36
C LYS A 312 -9.62 8.68 18.76
N ASP A 313 -9.11 7.72 19.53
CA ASP A 313 -9.56 7.44 20.89
C ASP A 313 -8.87 8.31 21.95
N GLY A 314 -7.98 9.20 21.50
CA GLY A 314 -7.31 10.19 22.33
C GLY A 314 -6.09 9.64 23.08
N ARG A 315 -5.34 10.57 23.70
CA ARG A 315 -4.03 10.30 24.33
C ARG A 315 -4.02 9.14 25.31
N GLU A 316 -5.07 8.99 26.11
CA GLU A 316 -5.11 7.98 27.18
C GLU A 316 -5.27 6.54 26.64
N ALA A 317 -5.84 6.39 25.45
CA ALA A 317 -5.98 5.12 24.76
C ALA A 317 -4.69 4.70 24.03
N LEU A 318 -3.84 5.66 23.68
CA LEU A 318 -2.57 5.42 23.00
C LEU A 318 -1.50 4.85 23.93
N LYS A 319 -0.64 4.02 23.35
CA LYS A 319 0.68 3.68 23.89
C LYS A 319 1.75 4.02 22.86
N VAL A 320 2.78 4.76 23.28
CA VAL A 320 4.01 4.97 22.51
C VAL A 320 5.14 4.29 23.28
N ASP A 321 5.83 3.35 22.65
CA ASP A 321 6.78 2.45 23.33
C ASP A 321 6.17 1.75 24.57
N GLY A 322 4.90 1.36 24.48
CA GLY A 322 4.18 0.71 25.59
C GLY A 322 3.80 1.63 26.75
N GLN A 323 4.06 2.93 26.67
CA GLN A 323 3.70 3.91 27.70
C GLN A 323 2.63 4.86 27.21
N THR A 324 1.70 5.26 28.09
CA THR A 324 0.76 6.34 27.75
C THR A 324 1.55 7.62 27.51
N PRO A 325 1.34 8.32 26.37
CA PRO A 325 2.04 9.56 26.11
C PRO A 325 1.80 10.60 27.20
N LYS A 326 2.85 11.31 27.57
CA LYS A 326 2.77 12.38 28.57
C LYS A 326 1.91 13.51 28.02
N ALA A 327 1.13 14.17 28.88
CA ALA A 327 0.40 15.36 28.47
C ALA A 327 1.38 16.41 27.92
N PRO A 328 1.05 17.05 26.78
CA PRO A 328 1.88 18.13 26.26
C PRO A 328 1.77 19.35 27.20
N PRO A 329 2.72 20.30 27.13
CA PRO A 329 2.67 21.52 27.94
C PRO A 329 1.35 22.28 27.76
N ALA A 330 0.89 22.99 28.79
CA ALA A 330 -0.28 23.85 28.63
C ALA A 330 0.02 24.94 27.59
N ARG A 331 -0.76 24.99 26.50
CA ARG A 331 -0.68 26.09 25.53
C ARG A 331 -1.33 27.33 26.12
N ARG A 332 -0.84 28.51 25.71
CA ARG A 332 -1.57 29.75 25.96
C ARG A 332 -2.84 29.71 25.08
N PRO A 333 -4.02 30.04 25.63
CA PRO A 333 -5.24 30.05 24.84
C PRO A 333 -5.11 30.98 23.64
N LEU A 334 -5.84 30.70 22.56
CA LEU A 334 -5.83 31.55 21.37
C LEU A 334 -6.27 32.97 21.76
N ARG A 335 -5.78 33.99 21.05
CA ARG A 335 -6.05 35.40 21.39
C ARG A 335 -7.55 35.72 21.44
N GLU A 336 -8.35 35.07 20.59
CA GLU A 336 -9.82 35.21 20.58
C GLU A 336 -10.49 34.54 21.80
N GLU A 337 -9.96 33.40 22.25
CA GLU A 337 -10.44 32.74 23.47
C GLU A 337 -10.03 33.50 24.72
N GLN A 338 -8.82 34.07 24.74
CA GLN A 338 -8.38 34.99 25.78
C GLN A 338 -9.33 36.18 25.88
N LYS A 339 -9.74 36.76 24.74
CA LYS A 339 -10.68 37.87 24.72
C LYS A 339 -12.07 37.45 25.25
N LYS A 340 -12.58 36.28 24.85
CA LYS A 340 -13.85 35.73 25.39
C LYS A 340 -13.78 35.43 26.88
N GLN A 341 -12.67 34.86 27.36
CA GLN A 341 -12.44 34.59 28.78
C GLN A 341 -12.38 35.91 29.57
N GLN A 342 -11.70 36.91 29.04
CA GLN A 342 -11.58 38.23 29.66
C GLN A 342 -12.92 38.98 29.66
N GLU A 343 -13.74 38.84 28.62
CA GLU A 343 -15.12 39.34 28.57
C GLU A 343 -16.05 38.59 29.55
N ALA A 344 -15.86 37.29 29.73
CA ALA A 344 -16.61 36.49 30.70
C ALA A 344 -16.24 36.85 32.15
N GLU A 345 -14.95 37.06 32.44
CA GLU A 345 -14.46 37.53 33.74
C GLU A 345 -14.95 38.95 34.06
N ASN A 346 -14.94 39.85 33.08
CA ASN A 346 -15.44 41.23 33.26
C ASN A 346 -16.96 41.31 33.45
N ASN A 347 -17.71 40.31 32.97
CA ASN A 347 -19.17 40.23 33.12
C ASN A 347 -19.61 39.34 34.29
N ALA A 348 -18.68 38.76 35.05
CA ALA A 348 -19.01 38.02 36.25
C ALA A 348 -19.55 38.98 37.33
N PRO A 349 -20.73 38.73 37.93
CA PRO A 349 -21.27 39.60 38.96
C PRO A 349 -20.32 39.61 40.17
N ALA A 350 -19.93 40.81 40.62
CA ALA A 350 -19.12 40.99 41.82
C ALA A 350 -19.81 40.30 43.00
N GLY A 351 -19.22 39.20 43.50
CA GLY A 351 -19.74 38.44 44.62
C GLY A 351 -19.97 39.34 45.83
N ALA A 352 -21.17 39.22 46.41
CA ALA A 352 -21.56 39.89 47.64
C ALA A 352 -20.52 39.69 48.74
N SER A 353 -20.13 40.78 49.40
CA SER A 353 -19.27 40.75 50.58
C SER A 353 -19.86 39.82 51.66
N PRO A 354 -19.03 39.03 52.35
CA PRO A 354 -19.49 38.23 53.49
C PRO A 354 -19.91 39.18 54.63
N ALA A 355 -21.20 39.18 54.97
CA ALA A 355 -21.69 39.85 56.16
C ALA A 355 -21.16 39.12 57.41
N ALA A 356 -20.46 39.87 58.26
CA ALA A 356 -19.95 39.39 59.54
C ALA A 356 -21.10 39.03 60.50
N ALA A 357 -20.94 37.90 61.19
CA ALA A 357 -21.82 37.41 62.23
C ALA A 357 -21.74 38.26 63.51
N PRO A 358 -22.83 38.35 64.31
CA PRO A 358 -22.74 38.40 65.76
C PRO A 358 -22.76 37.00 66.39
#